data_AF-A0A2N4S617-F1
#
_entry.id   AF-A0A2N4S617-F1
#
_cell.length_a   1.000
_cell.length_b   1.000
_cell.length_c   1.000
_cell.angle_alpha   90.00
_cell.angle_beta   90.00
_cell.angle_gamma   90.00
#
_symmetry.space_group_name_H-M   'P 1'
#
loop_
_entity.id
_entity.type
_entity.pdbx_description
1 polymer ?
#
loop_
_entity_poly.entity_id
_entity_poly.type
_entity_poly.pdbx_seq_one_letter_code
_entity_poly.pdbx_strand_id
1 'polypeptide(L)'
;MHLTHSDSSLHYQAIDYRNSGNERNYGDRREVVGYWAIVACQQADLDQNDEFYLTNEDKKTLLAEARNSIKSLFGHDVNEIDLSRCSAAVYSHCGAFVTLHKHGQLRGCIGMIESENPLIHTIRQMAVSAAIHDYRFPPVAEHELEQIEIEISVLSPLKKIDDISQIVLGKHGIYLRKGSASGVFLPQVADETGWNLEQFLGHCARDKAGIGWDGWRQSDIYIFSAVVFSESEFRN
;
A
#
# COMPACT_ATOMS: atom_id res chain seq x y z
N MET A 1 20.92 -21.62 27.23
CA MET A 1 19.94 -22.02 26.20
C MET A 1 20.30 -21.27 24.94
N HIS A 2 21.17 -21.83 24.09
CA HIS A 2 21.61 -21.20 22.85
C HIS A 2 20.78 -21.80 21.72
N LEU A 3 19.60 -21.24 21.46
CA LEU A 3 18.66 -21.81 20.49
C LEU A 3 19.20 -21.78 19.05
N THR A 4 20.12 -20.84 18.73
CA THR A 4 20.47 -20.53 17.34
C THR A 4 21.93 -20.04 17.15
N HIS A 5 22.77 -20.12 18.19
CA HIS A 5 24.12 -19.50 18.24
C HIS A 5 25.13 -20.04 17.20
N SER A 6 24.92 -21.24 16.68
CA SER A 6 25.83 -21.89 15.74
C SER A 6 25.35 -21.89 14.29
N ASP A 7 24.19 -21.29 14.03
CA ASP A 7 23.60 -21.27 12.69
C ASP A 7 23.88 -19.92 12.02
N SER A 8 24.92 -19.88 11.18
CA SER A 8 25.30 -18.70 10.40
C SER A 8 24.32 -18.38 9.26
N SER A 9 23.31 -19.22 9.02
CA SER A 9 22.25 -18.96 8.04
C SER A 9 21.10 -18.10 8.60
N LEU A 10 21.05 -17.92 9.93
CA LEU A 10 20.03 -17.12 10.60
C LEU A 10 20.46 -15.66 10.74
N HIS A 11 19.64 -14.77 10.19
CA HIS A 11 19.72 -13.33 10.39
C HIS A 11 18.73 -12.91 11.49
N TYR A 12 19.17 -12.05 12.41
CA TYR A 12 18.34 -11.54 13.50
C TYR A 12 17.96 -10.09 13.23
N GLN A 13 16.67 -9.81 13.26
CA GLN A 13 16.17 -8.44 13.15
C GLN A 13 15.43 -8.05 14.42
N ALA A 14 15.82 -6.92 14.99
CA ALA A 14 15.09 -6.32 16.10
C ALA A 14 13.78 -5.70 15.58
N ILE A 15 12.65 -6.08 16.19
CA ILE A 15 11.32 -5.61 15.81
C ILE A 15 10.87 -4.47 16.72
N ASP A 16 10.98 -4.66 18.03
CA ASP A 16 10.59 -3.65 19.01
C ASP A 16 11.43 -3.80 20.28
N TYR A 17 11.71 -2.68 20.93
CA TYR A 17 12.31 -2.63 22.26
C TYR A 17 11.46 -1.77 23.16
N ARG A 18 11.03 -2.35 24.27
CA ARG A 18 10.33 -1.63 25.34
C ARG A 18 10.97 -1.95 26.67
N ASN A 19 10.69 -1.14 27.67
CA ASN A 19 11.03 -1.46 29.04
C ASN A 19 9.86 -1.14 29.97
N SER A 20 9.91 -1.66 31.20
CA SER A 20 8.86 -1.41 32.21
C SER A 20 8.67 0.06 32.54
N GLY A 21 9.68 0.92 32.34
CA GLY A 21 9.60 2.37 32.47
C GLY A 21 8.87 3.08 31.32
N ASN A 22 8.50 2.37 30.25
CA ASN A 22 7.62 2.88 29.19
C ASN A 22 6.13 2.82 29.57
N GLU A 23 5.77 2.17 30.69
CA GLU A 23 4.39 2.12 31.19
C GLU A 23 3.99 3.47 31.81
N ARG A 24 2.88 4.05 31.32
CA ARG A 24 2.51 5.45 31.61
C ARG A 24 2.10 5.67 33.06
N ASN A 25 1.49 4.68 33.70
CA ASN A 25 0.84 4.87 34.99
C ASN A 25 1.72 4.52 36.19
N TYR A 26 2.69 3.61 36.03
CA TYR A 26 3.46 3.07 37.16
C TYR A 26 4.94 2.75 36.84
N GLY A 27 5.45 3.14 35.66
CA GLY A 27 6.82 2.82 35.27
C GLY A 27 7.87 3.68 36.01
N ASP A 28 8.60 3.09 36.94
CA ASP A 28 9.86 3.67 37.41
C ASP A 28 10.89 3.63 36.27
N ARG A 29 11.64 4.73 36.08
CA ARG A 29 12.68 4.88 35.05
C ARG A 29 14.09 4.64 35.58
N ARG A 30 14.25 4.47 36.89
CA ARG A 30 15.54 4.22 37.54
C ARG A 30 15.88 2.73 37.60
N GLU A 31 14.87 1.88 37.68
CA GLU A 31 14.99 0.42 37.66
C GLU A 31 14.02 -0.13 36.61
N VAL A 32 14.55 -0.61 35.50
CA VAL A 32 13.74 -1.07 34.37
C VAL A 32 14.06 -2.49 33.97
N VAL A 33 13.04 -3.22 33.53
CA VAL A 33 13.17 -4.51 32.84
C VAL A 33 12.99 -4.26 31.36
N GLY A 34 13.99 -4.63 30.55
CA GLY A 34 13.92 -4.55 29.10
C GLY A 34 13.19 -5.75 28.49
N TYR A 35 12.35 -5.48 27.50
CA TYR A 35 11.66 -6.45 26.66
C TYR A 35 12.10 -6.23 25.21
N TRP A 36 12.59 -7.28 24.59
CA TRP A 36 13.01 -7.24 23.19
C TRP A 36 12.21 -8.23 22.36
N ALA A 37 11.62 -7.74 21.28
CA ALA A 37 11.05 -8.57 20.23
C ALA A 37 12.09 -8.70 19.12
N ILE A 38 12.57 -9.92 18.89
CA ILE A 38 13.55 -10.24 17.85
C ILE A 38 12.96 -11.37 17.00
N VAL A 39 13.08 -11.23 15.68
CA VAL A 39 12.80 -12.32 14.74
C VAL A 39 14.12 -12.89 14.24
N ALA A 40 14.18 -14.22 14.10
CA ALA A 40 15.29 -14.93 13.48
C ALA A 40 14.79 -15.59 12.20
N CYS A 41 15.40 -15.25 11.06
CA CYS A 41 14.99 -15.74 9.73
C CYS A 41 16.17 -16.37 9.01
N GLN A 42 15.94 -17.44 8.24
CA GLN A 42 16.99 -18.00 7.38
C GLN A 42 17.18 -17.12 6.13
N GLN A 43 18.41 -17.01 5.64
CA GLN A 43 18.73 -16.17 4.48
C GLN A 43 17.98 -16.58 3.20
N ALA A 44 17.54 -17.84 3.08
CA ALA A 44 16.68 -18.32 2.00
C ALA A 44 15.20 -17.88 2.13
N ASP A 45 14.75 -17.50 3.34
CA ASP A 45 13.42 -16.94 3.58
C ASP A 45 13.38 -15.42 3.33
N LEU A 46 14.53 -14.74 3.35
CA LEU A 46 14.62 -13.32 3.01
C LEU A 46 14.36 -13.06 1.52
N ASP A 47 14.73 -13.99 0.64
CA ASP A 47 14.49 -13.88 -0.81
C ASP A 47 13.07 -14.33 -1.23
N GLN A 48 12.26 -14.87 -0.31
CA GLN A 48 10.90 -15.38 -0.61
C GLN A 48 9.76 -14.77 0.22
N ASN A 49 10.06 -13.99 1.25
CA ASN A 49 9.08 -13.19 2.00
C ASN A 49 9.39 -11.68 1.88
N ASP A 50 9.44 -11.20 0.63
CA ASP A 50 9.29 -9.78 0.26
C ASP A 50 7.84 -9.33 0.53
N GLU A 51 7.38 -9.37 1.78
CA GLU A 51 6.16 -8.66 2.12
C GLU A 51 6.50 -7.18 2.10
N PHE A 52 6.24 -6.54 0.95
CA PHE A 52 6.42 -5.11 0.73
C PHE A 52 5.84 -4.34 1.93
N TYR A 53 6.74 -3.75 2.73
CA TYR A 53 6.40 -3.17 4.02
C TYR A 53 6.68 -1.68 4.04
N LEU A 54 5.69 -0.91 4.51
CA LEU A 54 5.81 0.53 4.74
C LEU A 54 5.84 0.80 6.24
N THR A 55 6.88 1.47 6.71
CA THR A 55 6.98 1.93 8.09
C THR A 55 5.94 3.03 8.37
N ASN A 56 5.67 3.31 9.64
CA ASN A 56 4.80 4.44 10.00
C ASN A 56 5.37 5.80 9.55
N GLU A 57 6.70 5.93 9.45
CA GLU A 57 7.32 7.14 8.92
C GLU A 57 7.06 7.23 7.41
N ASP A 58 7.23 6.14 6.66
CA ASP A 58 6.93 6.09 5.22
C ASP A 58 5.48 6.50 4.97
N LYS A 59 4.52 5.91 5.71
CA LYS A 59 3.09 6.22 5.55
C LYS A 59 2.78 7.70 5.79
N LYS A 60 3.29 8.27 6.89
CA LYS A 60 3.11 9.70 7.20
C LYS A 60 3.71 10.59 6.11
N THR A 61 4.89 10.23 5.63
CA THR A 61 5.59 10.98 4.58
C THR A 61 4.83 10.92 3.25
N LEU A 62 4.33 9.75 2.85
CA LEU A 62 3.54 9.60 1.63
C LEU A 62 2.20 10.37 1.73
N LEU A 63 1.53 10.36 2.88
CA LEU A 63 0.33 11.18 3.12
C LEU A 63 0.63 12.68 3.05
N ALA A 64 1.73 13.12 3.66
CA ALA A 64 2.18 14.50 3.60
C ALA A 64 2.51 14.91 2.15
N GLU A 65 3.14 14.04 1.37
CA GLU A 65 3.44 14.28 -0.05
C GLU A 65 2.16 14.46 -0.86
N ALA A 66 1.20 13.56 -0.69
CA ALA A 66 -0.10 13.67 -1.35
C ALA A 66 -0.80 14.98 -0.99
N ARG A 67 -0.83 15.34 0.30
CA ARG A 67 -1.45 16.57 0.80
C ARG A 67 -0.78 17.81 0.23
N ASN A 68 0.56 17.87 0.26
CA ASN A 68 1.34 18.99 -0.27
C ASN A 68 1.15 19.13 -1.78
N SER A 69 1.13 18.01 -2.50
CA SER A 69 0.88 17.98 -3.94
C SER A 69 -0.46 18.63 -4.29
N ILE A 70 -1.53 18.32 -3.54
CA ILE A 70 -2.84 18.94 -3.76
C ILE A 70 -2.84 20.43 -3.37
N LYS A 71 -2.22 20.79 -2.23
CA LYS A 71 -2.10 22.19 -1.79
C LYS A 71 -1.38 23.08 -2.81
N SER A 72 -0.34 22.56 -3.45
CA SER A 72 0.43 23.29 -4.46
C SER A 72 -0.39 23.71 -5.68
N LEU A 73 -1.50 23.02 -5.98
CA LEU A 73 -2.44 23.40 -7.05
C LEU A 73 -3.08 24.78 -6.81
N PHE A 74 -3.16 25.19 -5.55
CA PHE A 74 -3.76 26.46 -5.12
C PHE A 74 -2.72 27.50 -4.70
N GLY A 75 -1.44 27.29 -5.03
CA GLY A 75 -0.36 28.26 -4.78
C GLY A 75 0.08 28.34 -3.31
N HIS A 76 -0.26 27.35 -2.49
CA HIS A 76 0.25 27.26 -1.11
C HIS A 76 1.73 26.92 -1.12
N ASP A 77 2.49 27.56 -0.24
CA ASP A 77 3.89 27.20 0.00
C ASP A 77 3.94 25.83 0.67
N VAL A 78 4.73 24.93 0.10
CA VAL A 78 4.84 23.54 0.55
C VAL A 78 6.29 23.26 0.89
N ASN A 79 6.51 22.82 2.13
CA ASN A 79 7.84 22.44 2.57
C ASN A 79 8.31 21.20 1.78
N GLU A 80 9.60 21.19 1.45
CA GLU A 80 10.24 19.96 0.97
C GLU A 80 10.09 18.86 2.00
N ILE A 81 9.82 17.65 1.49
CA ILE A 81 9.67 16.47 2.31
C ILE A 81 11.05 15.90 2.64
N ASP A 82 11.33 15.76 3.93
CA ASP A 82 12.52 15.08 4.43
C ASP A 82 12.34 13.56 4.33
N LEU A 83 13.05 12.95 3.39
CA LEU A 83 13.07 11.50 3.19
C LEU A 83 14.14 10.78 4.02
N SER A 84 14.95 11.49 4.81
CA SER A 84 16.09 10.91 5.54
C SER A 84 15.70 9.83 6.56
N ARG A 85 14.46 9.87 7.04
CA ARG A 85 13.90 8.92 8.02
C ARG A 85 13.03 7.83 7.38
N CYS A 86 12.86 7.87 6.05
CA CYS A 86 12.09 6.89 5.31
C CYS A 86 12.93 5.66 4.97
N SER A 87 12.26 4.52 4.79
CA SER A 87 12.86 3.28 4.30
C SER A 87 13.06 3.33 2.78
N ALA A 88 13.75 2.33 2.23
CA ALA A 88 13.92 2.21 0.77
C ALA A 88 12.59 2.03 0.02
N ALA A 89 11.50 1.65 0.70
CA ALA A 89 10.20 1.42 0.08
C ALA A 89 9.59 2.69 -0.54
N VAL A 90 9.91 3.90 -0.05
CA VAL A 90 9.41 5.14 -0.69
C VAL A 90 10.03 5.40 -2.07
N TYR A 91 11.10 4.66 -2.41
CA TYR A 91 11.78 4.72 -3.69
C TYR A 91 11.44 3.54 -4.61
N SER A 92 10.58 2.61 -4.18
CA SER A 92 10.22 1.45 -4.99
C SER A 92 9.36 1.83 -6.18
N HIS A 93 9.47 1.03 -7.24
CA HIS A 93 8.74 1.21 -8.50
C HIS A 93 7.46 0.38 -8.44
N CYS A 94 6.47 0.89 -7.73
CA CYS A 94 5.21 0.19 -7.50
C CYS A 94 3.99 1.07 -7.81
N GLY A 95 2.88 0.41 -8.11
CA GLY A 95 1.60 1.08 -8.30
C GLY A 95 1.06 1.64 -6.99
N ALA A 96 0.26 2.69 -7.10
CA ALA A 96 -0.46 3.25 -5.97
C ALA A 96 -1.73 3.95 -6.42
N PHE A 97 -2.70 4.00 -5.50
CA PHE A 97 -3.93 4.75 -5.64
C PHE A 97 -4.00 5.81 -4.54
N VAL A 98 -4.44 7.00 -4.92
CA VAL A 98 -4.78 8.06 -3.97
C VAL A 98 -6.29 8.28 -4.05
N THR A 99 -6.94 8.12 -2.91
CA THR A 99 -8.38 8.32 -2.74
C THR A 99 -8.60 9.53 -1.84
N LEU A 100 -9.48 10.41 -2.28
CA LEU A 100 -9.92 11.59 -1.55
C LEU A 100 -11.32 11.32 -1.02
N HIS A 101 -11.52 11.52 0.27
CA HIS A 101 -12.82 11.46 0.92
C HIS A 101 -13.20 12.84 1.44
N LYS A 102 -14.45 13.27 1.23
CA LYS A 102 -15.01 14.48 1.82
C LYS A 102 -16.18 14.09 2.71
N HIS A 103 -16.08 14.35 4.01
CA HIS A 103 -17.08 13.92 5.01
C HIS A 103 -17.41 12.42 4.91
N GLY A 104 -16.38 11.58 4.72
CA GLY A 104 -16.51 10.13 4.56
C GLY A 104 -16.97 9.65 3.18
N GLN A 105 -17.36 10.55 2.26
CA GLN A 105 -17.81 10.20 0.92
C GLN A 105 -16.68 10.32 -0.12
N LEU A 106 -16.66 9.42 -1.10
CA LEU A 106 -15.68 9.47 -2.20
C LEU A 106 -15.77 10.81 -2.94
N ARG A 107 -14.63 11.51 -3.05
CA ARG A 107 -14.47 12.82 -3.70
C ARG A 107 -13.55 12.79 -4.92
N GLY A 108 -12.73 11.74 -5.03
CA GLY A 108 -11.86 11.45 -6.16
C GLY A 108 -11.02 10.21 -5.87
N CYS A 109 -10.70 9.40 -6.88
CA CYS A 109 -9.79 8.27 -6.74
C CYS A 109 -9.10 8.03 -8.08
N ILE A 110 -7.78 8.17 -8.09
CA ILE A 110 -6.94 7.87 -9.26
C ILE A 110 -5.71 7.10 -8.78
N GLY A 111 -5.31 6.12 -9.58
CA GLY A 111 -4.13 5.32 -9.33
C GLY A 111 -3.61 4.68 -10.59
N MET A 112 -2.45 4.05 -10.46
CA MET A 112 -1.84 3.23 -11.50
C MET A 112 -1.38 1.90 -10.90
N ILE A 113 -1.46 0.84 -11.70
CA ILE A 113 -1.10 -0.52 -11.27
C ILE A 113 0.42 -0.72 -11.25
N GLU A 114 1.10 -0.12 -12.20
CA GLU A 114 2.54 -0.18 -12.37
C GLU A 114 3.04 1.25 -12.52
N SER A 115 4.23 1.53 -11.98
CA SER A 115 4.89 2.81 -12.16
C SER A 115 6.37 2.61 -12.38
N GLU A 116 6.91 3.30 -13.38
CA GLU A 116 8.34 3.44 -13.61
C GLU A 116 8.96 4.57 -12.77
N ASN A 117 8.15 5.26 -11.97
CA ASN A 117 8.63 6.29 -11.06
C ASN A 117 8.77 5.74 -9.63
N PRO A 118 9.65 6.33 -8.81
CA PRO A 118 9.68 6.04 -7.38
C PRO A 118 8.32 6.35 -6.73
N LEU A 119 7.90 5.52 -5.78
CA LEU A 119 6.58 5.59 -5.11
C LEU A 119 6.20 7.02 -4.67
N ILE A 120 7.12 7.77 -4.08
CA ILE A 120 6.88 9.17 -3.66
C ILE A 120 6.38 10.05 -4.82
N HIS A 121 6.96 9.90 -6.02
CA HIS A 121 6.55 10.63 -7.22
C HIS A 121 5.23 10.12 -7.78
N THR A 122 5.01 8.80 -7.72
CA THR A 122 3.73 8.19 -8.09
C THR A 122 2.61 8.75 -7.21
N ILE A 123 2.80 8.82 -5.90
CA ILE A 123 1.83 9.42 -4.98
C ILE A 123 1.55 10.88 -5.31
N ARG A 124 2.58 11.70 -5.56
CA ARG A 124 2.41 13.09 -6.01
C ARG A 124 1.51 13.18 -7.25
N GLN A 125 1.81 12.39 -8.28
CA GLN A 125 1.08 12.41 -9.53
C GLN A 125 -0.37 11.93 -9.36
N MET A 126 -0.59 10.87 -8.58
CA MET A 126 -1.91 10.30 -8.33
C MET A 126 -2.75 11.22 -7.44
N ALA A 127 -2.16 11.91 -6.46
CA ALA A 127 -2.85 12.87 -5.61
C ALA A 127 -3.37 14.07 -6.42
N VAL A 128 -2.53 14.66 -7.27
CA VAL A 128 -2.97 15.72 -8.20
C VAL A 128 -4.08 15.20 -9.11
N SER A 129 -3.89 14.03 -9.71
CA SER A 129 -4.88 13.47 -10.64
C SER A 129 -6.21 13.15 -9.96
N ALA A 130 -6.20 12.63 -8.74
CA ALA A 130 -7.40 12.39 -7.95
C ALA A 130 -8.14 13.69 -7.62
N ALA A 131 -7.42 14.80 -7.46
CA ALA A 131 -8.01 16.10 -7.15
C ALA A 131 -8.63 16.80 -8.38
N ILE A 132 -8.03 16.69 -9.57
CA ILE A 132 -8.45 17.51 -10.74
C ILE A 132 -8.77 16.73 -12.02
N HIS A 133 -8.47 15.43 -12.10
CA HIS A 133 -8.62 14.62 -13.30
C HIS A 133 -9.56 13.41 -13.16
N ASP A 134 -10.19 13.20 -11.99
CA ASP A 134 -11.25 12.20 -11.86
C ASP A 134 -12.55 12.69 -12.52
N TYR A 135 -12.85 12.17 -13.71
CA TYR A 135 -13.99 12.58 -14.54
C TYR A 135 -15.37 12.44 -13.87
N ARG A 136 -15.47 11.68 -12.78
CA ARG A 136 -16.73 11.49 -12.04
C ARG A 136 -17.08 12.69 -11.17
N PHE A 137 -16.10 13.57 -10.89
CA PHE A 137 -16.25 14.70 -9.98
C PHE A 137 -15.72 15.99 -10.62
N PRO A 138 -16.25 17.16 -10.25
CA PRO A 138 -15.60 18.42 -10.59
C PRO A 138 -14.23 18.52 -9.87
N PRO A 139 -13.27 19.28 -10.42
CA PRO A 139 -12.00 19.55 -9.74
C PRO A 139 -12.22 20.02 -8.30
N VAL A 140 -11.36 19.58 -7.38
CA VAL A 140 -11.36 20.03 -5.98
C VAL A 140 -11.20 21.55 -5.93
N ALA A 141 -12.01 22.21 -5.12
CA ALA A 141 -11.87 23.63 -4.83
C ALA A 141 -11.05 23.86 -3.55
N GLU A 142 -10.37 25.01 -3.46
CA GLU A 142 -9.46 25.33 -2.35
C GLU A 142 -10.12 25.23 -0.97
N HIS A 143 -11.37 25.70 -0.84
CA HIS A 143 -12.13 25.65 0.41
C HIS A 143 -12.48 24.22 0.86
N GLU A 144 -12.35 23.21 -0.01
CA GLU A 144 -12.58 21.81 0.32
C GLU A 144 -11.34 21.16 0.98
N LEU A 145 -10.16 21.78 0.89
CA LEU A 145 -8.89 21.16 1.30
C LEU A 145 -8.91 20.66 2.75
N GLU A 146 -9.46 21.45 3.68
CA GLU A 146 -9.55 21.09 5.10
C GLU A 146 -10.59 20.00 5.39
N GLN A 147 -11.54 19.80 4.46
CA GLN A 147 -12.62 18.82 4.57
C GLN A 147 -12.26 17.48 3.92
N ILE A 148 -11.20 17.47 3.11
CA ILE A 148 -10.72 16.28 2.42
C ILE A 148 -9.84 15.48 3.37
N GLU A 149 -10.11 14.19 3.46
CA GLU A 149 -9.25 13.15 4.01
C GLU A 149 -8.60 12.38 2.87
N ILE A 150 -7.31 12.08 3.01
CA ILE A 150 -6.54 11.33 2.01
C ILE A 150 -6.33 9.91 2.52
N GLU A 151 -6.62 8.96 1.65
CA GLU A 151 -6.28 7.54 1.78
C GLU A 151 -5.35 7.15 0.64
N ILE A 152 -4.34 6.36 0.95
CA ILE A 152 -3.36 5.84 0.00
C ILE A 152 -3.41 4.32 0.06
N SER A 153 -3.52 3.69 -1.12
CA SER A 153 -3.33 2.26 -1.31
C SER A 153 -2.07 2.02 -2.12
N VAL A 154 -1.00 1.53 -1.49
CA VAL A 154 0.24 1.16 -2.18
C VAL A 154 0.21 -0.31 -2.54
N LEU A 155 0.45 -0.63 -3.80
CA LEU A 155 0.48 -2.00 -4.28
C LEU A 155 1.87 -2.60 -4.08
N SER A 156 1.95 -3.88 -3.72
CA SER A 156 3.20 -4.63 -3.81
C SER A 156 3.63 -4.75 -5.28
N PRO A 157 4.93 -5.00 -5.56
CA PRO A 157 5.35 -5.40 -6.89
C PRO A 157 4.49 -6.55 -7.43
N LEU A 158 4.14 -6.47 -8.71
CA LEU A 158 3.33 -7.49 -9.36
C LEU A 158 4.11 -8.80 -9.49
N LYS A 159 3.52 -9.90 -9.03
CA LYS A 159 4.06 -11.24 -9.22
C LYS A 159 3.25 -11.98 -10.27
N LYS A 160 3.87 -12.30 -11.42
CA LYS A 160 3.24 -13.16 -12.43
C LYS A 160 3.04 -14.57 -11.87
N ILE A 161 1.88 -15.17 -12.14
CA ILE A 161 1.55 -16.54 -11.76
C ILE A 161 1.09 -17.34 -12.97
N ASP A 162 1.41 -18.63 -12.95
CA ASP A 162 0.99 -19.61 -13.96
C ASP A 162 -0.14 -20.53 -13.45
N ASP A 163 -0.39 -20.53 -12.15
CA ASP A 163 -1.46 -21.31 -11.51
C ASP A 163 -2.31 -20.41 -10.60
N ILE A 164 -3.62 -20.40 -10.87
CA ILE A 164 -4.62 -19.62 -10.12
C ILE A 164 -4.73 -20.07 -8.65
N SER A 165 -4.29 -21.29 -8.32
CA SER A 165 -4.27 -21.78 -6.93
C SER A 165 -3.39 -20.93 -5.99
N GLN A 166 -2.47 -20.13 -6.55
CA GLN A 166 -1.64 -19.17 -5.81
C GLN A 166 -2.43 -17.93 -5.35
N ILE A 167 -3.63 -17.71 -5.86
CA ILE A 167 -4.48 -16.58 -5.47
C ILE A 167 -5.17 -16.93 -4.15
N VAL A 168 -4.86 -16.13 -3.12
CA VAL A 168 -5.55 -16.17 -1.83
C VAL A 168 -6.56 -15.03 -1.82
N LEU A 169 -7.85 -15.37 -1.93
CA LEU A 169 -8.93 -14.38 -1.88
C LEU A 169 -8.90 -13.58 -0.57
N GLY A 170 -9.22 -12.29 -0.64
CA GLY A 170 -9.13 -11.33 0.47
C GLY A 170 -7.70 -10.86 0.76
N LYS A 171 -6.67 -11.65 0.41
CA LYS A 171 -5.26 -11.25 0.53
C LYS A 171 -4.68 -10.67 -0.76
N HIS A 172 -4.95 -11.32 -1.89
CA HIS A 172 -4.36 -10.96 -3.18
C HIS A 172 -5.37 -10.23 -4.06
N GLY A 173 -4.92 -9.10 -4.63
CA GLY A 173 -5.50 -8.51 -5.82
C GLY A 173 -5.01 -9.26 -7.06
N ILE A 174 -5.74 -9.08 -8.16
CA ILE A 174 -5.37 -9.64 -9.46
C ILE A 174 -5.25 -8.54 -10.50
N TYR A 175 -4.26 -8.67 -11.37
CA TYR A 175 -4.12 -7.89 -12.58
C TYR A 175 -4.03 -8.84 -13.77
N LEU A 176 -5.01 -8.74 -14.67
CA LEU A 176 -5.12 -9.53 -15.89
C LEU A 176 -4.65 -8.70 -17.07
N ARG A 177 -3.85 -9.30 -17.96
CA ARG A 177 -3.39 -8.64 -19.18
C ARG A 177 -3.50 -9.57 -20.38
N LYS A 178 -4.14 -9.09 -21.45
CA LYS A 178 -4.23 -9.78 -22.75
C LYS A 178 -4.07 -8.78 -23.89
N GLY A 179 -2.86 -8.67 -24.43
CA GLY A 179 -2.53 -7.64 -25.42
C GLY A 179 -2.67 -6.23 -24.81
N SER A 180 -3.54 -5.39 -25.39
CA SER A 180 -3.86 -4.05 -24.88
C SER A 180 -4.98 -4.04 -23.84
N ALA A 181 -5.71 -5.14 -23.68
CA ALA A 181 -6.78 -5.26 -22.69
C ALA A 181 -6.21 -5.61 -21.32
N SER A 182 -6.67 -4.94 -20.28
CA SER A 182 -6.27 -5.23 -18.91
C SER A 182 -7.40 -5.00 -17.92
N GLY A 183 -7.38 -5.74 -16.81
CA GLY A 183 -8.37 -5.65 -15.76
C GLY A 183 -7.73 -5.82 -14.40
N VAL A 184 -8.21 -5.09 -13.41
CA VAL A 184 -7.69 -5.14 -12.03
C VAL A 184 -8.83 -5.31 -11.04
N PHE A 185 -8.60 -6.15 -10.04
CA PHE A 185 -9.34 -6.12 -8.78
C PHE A 185 -8.37 -6.05 -7.60
N LEU A 186 -8.71 -5.18 -6.63
CA LEU A 186 -8.01 -5.08 -5.35
C LEU A 186 -8.40 -6.25 -4.43
N PRO A 187 -7.58 -6.59 -3.42
CA PRO A 187 -7.88 -7.67 -2.47
C PRO A 187 -9.28 -7.60 -1.85
N GLN A 188 -9.70 -6.39 -1.43
CA GLN A 188 -10.98 -6.15 -0.75
C GLN A 188 -12.22 -6.51 -1.58
N VAL A 189 -12.12 -6.52 -2.92
CA VAL A 189 -13.25 -6.86 -3.80
C VAL A 189 -13.69 -8.31 -3.58
N ALA A 190 -12.74 -9.21 -3.28
CA ALA A 190 -13.07 -10.60 -3.00
C ALA A 190 -13.93 -10.74 -1.73
N ASP A 191 -13.62 -9.96 -0.70
CA ASP A 191 -14.34 -9.99 0.58
C ASP A 191 -15.74 -9.37 0.45
N GLU A 192 -15.85 -8.23 -0.26
CA GLU A 192 -17.13 -7.53 -0.45
C GLU A 192 -18.14 -8.34 -1.27
N THR A 193 -17.66 -9.15 -2.22
CA THR A 193 -18.51 -9.88 -3.17
C THR A 193 -18.81 -11.31 -2.76
N GLY A 194 -17.95 -11.92 -1.94
CA GLY A 194 -18.07 -13.34 -1.57
C GLY A 194 -17.90 -14.31 -2.75
N TRP A 195 -17.27 -13.86 -3.84
CA TRP A 195 -17.04 -14.68 -5.02
C TRP A 195 -16.00 -15.77 -4.78
N ASN A 196 -16.19 -16.92 -5.42
CA ASN A 196 -15.13 -17.92 -5.51
C ASN A 196 -14.06 -17.51 -6.53
N LEU A 197 -12.96 -18.28 -6.59
CA LEU A 197 -11.80 -17.95 -7.41
C LEU A 197 -12.13 -17.80 -8.92
N GLU A 198 -12.92 -18.71 -9.49
CA GLU A 198 -13.30 -18.60 -10.91
C GLU A 198 -14.21 -17.41 -11.17
N GLN A 199 -15.13 -17.11 -10.25
CA GLN A 199 -15.99 -15.93 -10.34
C GLN A 199 -15.15 -14.65 -10.26
N PHE A 200 -14.18 -14.58 -9.33
CA PHE A 200 -13.30 -13.43 -9.18
C PHE A 200 -12.51 -13.13 -10.45
N LEU A 201 -11.92 -14.18 -11.06
CA LEU A 201 -11.21 -14.08 -12.34
C LEU A 201 -12.16 -13.76 -13.51
N GLY A 202 -13.32 -14.43 -13.57
CA GLY A 202 -14.30 -14.27 -14.66
C GLY A 202 -14.93 -12.88 -14.70
N HIS A 203 -15.28 -12.34 -13.53
CA HIS A 203 -15.74 -10.96 -13.39
C HIS A 203 -14.65 -9.96 -13.76
N CYS A 204 -13.40 -10.18 -13.33
CA CYS A 204 -12.30 -9.28 -13.72
C CYS A 204 -12.08 -9.30 -15.24
N ALA A 205 -12.05 -10.50 -15.84
CA ALA A 205 -11.85 -10.69 -17.27
C ALA A 205 -12.97 -10.05 -18.10
N ARG A 206 -14.24 -10.25 -17.72
CA ARG A 206 -15.39 -9.73 -18.46
C ARG A 206 -15.61 -8.25 -18.19
N ASP A 207 -15.66 -7.85 -16.93
CA ASP A 207 -16.20 -6.55 -16.50
C ASP A 207 -15.11 -5.47 -16.41
N LYS A 208 -13.83 -5.86 -16.25
CA LYS A 208 -12.70 -4.91 -16.21
C LYS A 208 -11.82 -4.98 -17.45
N ALA A 209 -11.44 -6.18 -17.88
CA ALA A 209 -10.59 -6.35 -19.06
C ALA A 209 -11.36 -6.39 -20.39
N GLY A 210 -12.67 -6.65 -20.37
CA GLY A 210 -13.48 -6.72 -21.59
C GLY A 210 -13.13 -7.89 -22.51
N ILE A 211 -12.54 -8.96 -21.99
CA ILE A 211 -12.05 -10.13 -22.76
C ILE A 211 -12.94 -11.38 -22.63
N GLY A 212 -14.16 -11.21 -22.11
CA GLY A 212 -15.11 -12.29 -21.86
C GLY A 212 -14.84 -13.07 -20.58
N TRP A 213 -15.80 -13.91 -20.18
CA TRP A 213 -15.77 -14.62 -18.89
C TRP A 213 -14.56 -15.55 -18.74
N ASP A 214 -14.28 -16.40 -19.74
CA ASP A 214 -13.12 -17.31 -19.73
C ASP A 214 -11.84 -16.66 -20.30
N GLY A 215 -11.86 -15.35 -20.57
CA GLY A 215 -10.72 -14.64 -21.17
C GLY A 215 -9.45 -14.74 -20.33
N TRP A 216 -9.58 -14.85 -19.01
CA TRP A 216 -8.44 -15.00 -18.08
C TRP A 216 -7.61 -16.26 -18.33
N ARG A 217 -8.18 -17.35 -18.86
CA ARG A 217 -7.46 -18.62 -19.12
C ARG A 217 -6.36 -18.49 -20.17
N GLN A 218 -6.37 -17.42 -20.96
CA GLN A 218 -5.42 -17.11 -22.02
C GLN A 218 -4.77 -15.73 -21.81
N SER A 219 -4.75 -15.26 -20.57
CA SER A 219 -4.20 -13.95 -20.19
C SER A 219 -2.99 -14.15 -19.29
N ASP A 220 -2.10 -13.18 -19.27
CA ASP A 220 -1.13 -13.09 -18.18
C ASP A 220 -1.87 -12.69 -16.90
N ILE A 221 -1.61 -13.43 -15.81
CA ILE A 221 -2.21 -13.19 -14.50
C ILE A 221 -1.10 -12.78 -13.54
N TYR A 222 -1.30 -11.65 -12.88
CA TYR A 222 -0.42 -11.15 -11.83
C TYR A 222 -1.19 -11.05 -10.53
N ILE A 223 -0.53 -11.35 -9.42
CA ILE A 223 -1.03 -11.13 -8.07
C ILE A 223 -0.23 -10.03 -7.37
N PHE A 224 -0.90 -9.31 -6.47
CA PHE A 224 -0.28 -8.31 -5.61
C PHE A 224 -1.05 -8.19 -4.29
N SER A 225 -0.42 -7.65 -3.26
CA SER A 225 -1.10 -7.17 -2.05
C SER A 225 -1.19 -5.64 -2.06
N ALA A 226 -2.06 -5.08 -1.23
CA ALA A 226 -2.17 -3.63 -1.06
C ALA A 226 -2.02 -3.26 0.41
N VAL A 227 -1.17 -2.26 0.69
CA VAL A 227 -1.09 -1.62 1.99
C VAL A 227 -1.92 -0.35 1.93
N VAL A 228 -3.05 -0.36 2.63
CA VAL A 228 -3.98 0.77 2.71
C VAL A 228 -3.72 1.54 4.01
N PHE A 229 -3.64 2.87 3.91
CA PHE A 229 -3.51 3.75 5.06
C PHE A 229 -4.07 5.14 4.77
N SER A 230 -4.56 5.82 5.81
CA SER A 230 -5.25 7.11 5.71
C SER A 230 -4.73 8.12 6.72
N GLU A 231 -5.07 9.40 6.52
CA GLU A 231 -4.70 10.45 7.49
C GLU A 231 -5.33 10.26 8.86
N SER A 232 -6.53 9.68 8.96
CA SER A 232 -7.21 9.49 10.24
C SER A 232 -6.45 8.56 11.18
N GLU A 233 -5.68 7.60 10.64
CA GLU A 233 -4.80 6.72 11.43
C GLU A 233 -3.67 7.47 12.17
N PHE A 234 -3.35 8.71 11.75
CA PHE A 234 -2.24 9.49 12.28
C PHE A 234 -2.66 10.83 12.89
N ARG A 235 -3.97 11.09 13.00
CA ARG A 235 -4.51 12.24 13.75
C ARG A 235 -4.55 11.89 15.25
N ASN A 236 -3.73 12.58 16.05
CA ASN A 236 -3.76 12.52 17.52
C ASN A 236 -5.00 13.19 18.10
#